data_AF-A0A7Z0NKV9-F1
#
_entry.id   AF-A0A7Z0NKV9-F1
#
_cell.length_a   1.000
_cell.length_b   1.000
_cell.length_c   1.000
_cell.angle_alpha   90.00
_cell.angle_beta   90.00
_cell.angle_gamma   90.00
#
_symmetry.space_group_name_H-M   'P 1'
#
loop_
_entity.id
_entity.type
_entity.pdbx_description
1 polymer ?
#
loop_
_entity_poly.entity_id
_entity_poly.type
_entity_poly.pdbx_seq_one_letter_code
_entity_poly.pdbx_strand_id
1 'polypeptide(L)' 'LGLVEYFAFYNGERPHQGLGNRTPDEVYADGIGGGARIANHFDRDGNPSSPVASGQRRSAAVEAMDLA' A
#
# COMPACT_ATOMS: atom_id res chain seq x y z
N LEU A 1 -7.18 14.19 17.63
CA LEU A 1 -7.96 14.11 16.38
C LEU A 1 -7.17 14.55 15.13
N GLY A 2 -6.18 15.46 15.19
CA GLY A 2 -5.61 16.08 13.97
C GLY A 2 -5.00 15.19 12.88
N LEU A 3 -4.15 14.20 13.20
CA LEU A 3 -3.47 13.41 12.14
C LEU A 3 -4.40 12.42 11.43
N VAL A 4 -5.35 11.84 12.15
CA VAL A 4 -6.32 10.90 11.58
C VAL A 4 -7.21 11.63 10.56
N GLU A 5 -7.74 12.79 10.95
CA GLU A 5 -8.54 13.65 10.06
C GLU A 5 -7.71 14.15 8.88
N TYR A 6 -6.44 14.51 9.11
CA TYR A 6 -5.53 14.93 8.05
C TYR A 6 -5.32 13.83 7.01
N PHE A 7 -5.09 12.59 7.43
CA PHE A 7 -4.89 11.49 6.49
C PHE A 7 -6.16 11.14 5.71
N ALA A 8 -7.33 11.18 6.36
CA ALA A 8 -8.61 10.98 5.66
C ALA A 8 -8.81 12.04 4.56
N PHE A 9 -8.61 13.32 4.88
CA PHE A 9 -8.70 14.41 3.91
C PHE A 9 -7.65 14.31 2.78
N TYR A 10 -6.39 14.03 3.12
CA TYR A 10 -5.30 13.96 2.15
C TYR A 10 -5.49 12.82 1.13
N ASN A 11 -5.94 11.66 1.61
CA ASN A 11 -6.09 10.46 0.80
C ASN A 11 -7.40 10.46 -0.02
N GLY A 12 -8.49 10.97 0.56
CA GLY A 12 -9.82 10.86 -0.04
C GLY A 12 -10.29 12.11 -0.80
N GLU A 13 -9.88 13.31 -0.38
CA GLU A 13 -10.49 14.55 -0.88
C GLU A 13 -9.53 15.45 -1.64
N ARG A 14 -8.22 15.38 -1.36
CA ARG A 14 -7.25 16.31 -1.93
C ARG A 14 -6.65 15.78 -3.24
N PRO A 15 -6.94 16.40 -4.40
CA PRO A 15 -6.27 16.06 -5.65
C PRO A 15 -4.82 16.55 -5.65
N HIS A 16 -3.91 15.75 -6.21
CA HIS A 16 -2.49 16.10 -6.31
C HIS A 16 -2.03 16.13 -7.76
N GLN A 17 -1.32 17.19 -8.16
CA GLN A 17 -0.82 17.35 -9.53
C GLN A 17 0.12 16.21 -9.95
N GLY A 18 0.94 15.70 -9.02
CA GLY A 18 1.82 14.55 -9.25
C GLY A 18 1.09 13.23 -9.54
N LEU A 19 -0.21 13.18 -9.25
CA LEU A 19 -1.10 12.04 -9.54
C LEU A 19 -2.02 12.28 -10.74
N GLY A 20 -1.81 13.37 -11.48
CA GLY A 20 -2.68 13.79 -12.57
C GLY A 20 -3.99 14.44 -12.07
N ASN A 21 -3.92 15.21 -10.99
CA ASN A 21 -5.08 15.82 -10.31
C ASN A 21 -6.10 14.82 -9.76
N ARG A 22 -5.63 13.62 -9.43
CA ARG A 22 -6.39 12.58 -8.73
C ARG A 22 -5.99 12.49 -7.27
N THR A 23 -6.83 11.87 -6.47
CA THR A 23 -6.55 11.58 -5.05
C THR A 23 -5.68 10.33 -4.91
N PRO A 24 -4.95 10.15 -3.78
CA PRO A 24 -4.24 8.93 -3.51
C PRO A 24 -5.15 7.69 -3.56
N ASP A 25 -6.37 7.78 -3.00
CA ASP A 25 -7.33 6.67 -3.05
C ASP A 25 -7.72 6.30 -4.48
N GLU A 26 -7.95 7.27 -5.36
CA GLU A 26 -8.25 7.02 -6.78
C GLU A 26 -7.11 6.32 -7.53
N VAL A 27 -5.85 6.60 -7.16
CA VAL A 27 -4.67 5.99 -7.80
C VAL A 27 -4.39 4.60 -7.26
N TYR A 28 -4.72 4.32 -6.00
CA TYR A 28 -4.44 3.04 -5.33
C TYR A 28 -5.67 2.12 -5.18
N ALA A 29 -6.87 2.55 -5.58
CA ALA A 29 -8.13 1.81 -5.44
C ALA A 29 -8.05 0.36 -5.94
N ASP A 30 -7.45 0.15 -7.12
CA ASP A 30 -7.36 -1.19 -7.73
C ASP A 30 -6.16 -2.00 -7.22
N GLY A 31 -5.31 -1.42 -6.36
CA GLY A 31 -4.06 -2.06 -5.93
C GLY A 31 -3.01 -2.22 -7.05
N ILE A 32 -3.28 -1.69 -8.25
CA ILE A 32 -2.39 -1.68 -9.44
C ILE A 32 -1.55 -0.40 -9.48
N GLY A 33 -1.32 0.22 -8.32
CA GLY A 33 -0.23 1.19 -8.17
C GLY A 33 1.09 0.43 -8.18
N GLY A 34 2.11 0.95 -8.88
CA GLY A 34 3.47 0.43 -8.87
C GLY A 34 4.15 0.56 -7.51
N GLY A 35 3.58 -0.07 -6.48
CA GLY A 35 4.15 -0.13 -5.15
C GLY A 35 5.54 -0.75 -5.22
N ALA A 36 6.41 -0.30 -4.32
CA ALA A 36 7.78 -0.80 -4.23
C ALA A 36 7.80 -2.33 -4.37
N ARG A 37 8.69 -2.83 -5.24
CA ARG A 37 8.98 -4.26 -5.32
C ARG A 37 9.65 -4.64 -4.01
N ILE A 38 8.93 -5.34 -3.14
CA ILE A 38 9.48 -5.86 -1.89
C ILE A 38 10.29 -7.09 -2.27
N ALA A 39 11.62 -6.96 -2.36
CA ALA A 39 12.48 -8.11 -2.59
C ALA A 39 12.37 -9.05 -1.38
N ASN A 40 12.03 -10.32 -1.61
CA ASN A 40 12.13 -11.34 -0.59
C ASN A 40 13.59 -11.76 -0.47
N HIS A 41 14.31 -11.23 0.52
CA HIS A 41 15.73 -11.54 0.71
C HIS A 41 15.97 -12.82 1.51
N PHE A 42 14.94 -13.33 2.20
CA PHE A 42 15.06 -14.42 3.17
C PHE A 42 14.10 -15.56 2.86
N ASP A 43 14.17 -16.11 1.65
CA ASP A 43 13.64 -17.44 1.42
C ASP A 43 14.54 -18.47 2.12
N ARG A 44 13.92 -19.45 2.78
CA ARG A 44 14.51 -20.43 3.70
C ARG A 44 15.70 -21.22 3.15
N ASP A 45 15.93 -21.17 1.84
CA ASP A 45 16.86 -22.04 1.13
C ASP A 45 17.99 -21.29 0.39
N GLY A 46 18.20 -19.99 0.67
CA GLY A 46 19.46 -19.31 0.33
C GLY A 46 19.83 -19.26 -1.16
N ASN A 47 18.88 -19.39 -2.09
CA ASN A 47 19.11 -19.28 -3.53
C ASN A 47 18.59 -17.93 -4.06
N PRO A 48 19.45 -16.93 -4.31
CA PRO A 48 19.04 -15.58 -4.73
C PRO A 48 18.66 -15.46 -6.22
N SER A 49 18.27 -16.56 -6.89
CA SER A 49 18.03 -16.58 -8.34
C SER A 49 16.65 -17.13 -8.69
N SER A 50 15.59 -16.38 -8.39
CA SER A 50 14.32 -16.49 -9.11
C SER A 50 13.65 -15.11 -9.24
N PRO A 51 13.37 -14.62 -10.45
CA PRO A 51 12.90 -13.24 -10.66
C PRO A 51 11.41 -13.00 -10.30
N VAL A 52 10.73 -13.88 -9.56
CA VAL A 52 9.24 -13.91 -9.54
C VAL A 52 8.60 -14.09 -8.16
N ALA A 53 9.17 -13.55 -7.08
CA ALA A 53 8.44 -13.48 -5.81
C ALA A 53 8.61 -12.11 -5.15
N SER A 54 7.75 -11.15 -5.54
CA SER A 54 7.51 -9.99 -4.67
C SER A 54 7.03 -10.52 -3.32
N GLY A 55 7.64 -10.06 -2.23
CA GLY A 55 7.21 -10.40 -0.88
C GLY A 55 5.73 -10.08 -0.67
N GLN A 56 5.10 -10.82 0.24
CA GLN A 56 3.66 -10.72 0.55
C GLN A 56 3.32 -9.29 0.99
N ARG A 57 2.49 -8.60 0.22
CA ARG A 57 2.01 -7.26 0.59
C ARG A 57 1.05 -7.42 1.77
N ARG A 58 1.37 -6.84 2.93
CA ARG A 58 0.45 -6.75 4.06
C ARG A 58 -0.33 -5.44 3.95
N SER A 59 -1.66 -5.52 4.04
CA SER A 59 -2.53 -4.36 4.11
C SER A 59 -2.14 -3.48 5.30
N ALA A 60 -2.12 -2.17 5.09
CA ALA A 60 -1.80 -1.19 6.14
C ALA A 60 -2.90 -1.08 7.20
N ALA A 61 -4.13 -1.49 6.87
CA ALA A 61 -5.23 -1.62 7.82
C ALA A 61 -5.26 -3.06 8.35
N VAL A 62 -5.11 -3.21 9.66
CA VAL A 62 -5.63 -4.37 10.38
C VAL A 62 -7.15 -4.20 10.45
N GLU A 63 -7.93 -5.16 9.95
CA GLU A 63 -9.34 -5.21 10.33
C GLU A 63 -9.39 -5.32 11.86
N ALA A 64 -10.11 -4.40 12.49
CA ALA A 64 -10.52 -4.59 13.87
C ALA A 64 -11.35 -5.88 13.89
N MET A 65 -10.85 -6.93 14.54
CA MET A 65 -11.62 -8.13 14.81
C MET A 65 -12.89 -7.71 15.55
N ASP A 66 -14.04 -8.03 14.96
CA ASP A 66 -15.33 -7.92 15.62
C ASP A 66 -15.27 -8.59 16.99
N LEU A 67 -15.58 -7.80 18.02
CA LEU A 67 -15.93 -8.29 19.35
C LEU A 67 -17.30 -8.96 19.25
N ALA A 68 -17.32 -10.29 19.28
CA ALA A 68 -18.50 -11.09 19.59
C ALA A 68 -18.16 -12.11 20.69
#